data_AF-A0A0M8Q2V0-F1
#
_entry.id   AF-A0A0M8Q2V0-F1
#
_cell.length_a   1.000
_cell.length_b   1.000
_cell.length_c   1.000
_cell.angle_alpha   90.00
_cell.angle_beta   90.00
_cell.angle_gamma   90.00
#
_symmetry.space_group_name_H-M   'P 1'
#
loop_
_entity.id
_entity.type
_entity.pdbx_description
1 polymer ?
#
loop_
_entity_poly.entity_id
_entity_poly.type
_entity_poly.pdbx_seq_one_letter_code
_entity_poly.pdbx_strand_id
1 'polypeptide(L)'
;MDEILVDVINQVNAKADYKHVIDEIIITSNSPTKTIINLFTFLGEYIMENLSTVGKIQFELTILCANHPDRQKKILSNIAENESGQYLMQQILHSIHEGISLGCFQPEISIENLSTFMMTSIDGIVRDVVLQKCYGVFSNDQVQFDEIRLMKTLCKSVLLLLGTKEGEDTSWE
;
A
#
# COMPACT_ATOMS: atom_id res chain seq x y z
N MET A 1 3.97 22.19 20.54
CA MET A 1 3.66 22.05 19.09
C MET A 1 3.87 20.61 18.65
N ASP A 2 5.06 20.03 18.85
CA ASP A 2 5.31 18.62 18.51
C ASP A 2 4.38 17.63 19.24
N GLU A 3 4.07 17.87 20.52
CA GLU A 3 3.14 17.04 21.31
C GLU A 3 1.73 17.02 20.71
N ILE A 4 1.20 18.18 20.32
CA ILE A 4 -0.12 18.28 19.65
C ILE A 4 -0.09 17.54 18.31
N LEU A 5 1.00 17.65 17.55
CA LEU A 5 1.15 16.94 16.29
C LEU A 5 1.16 15.42 16.51
N VAL A 6 1.88 14.94 17.52
CA VAL A 6 1.91 13.52 17.92
C VAL A 6 0.51 13.05 18.31
N ASP A 7 -0.23 13.81 19.13
CA ASP A 7 -1.59 13.45 19.55
C ASP A 7 -2.55 13.33 18.36
N VAL A 8 -2.46 14.25 17.40
CA VAL A 8 -3.26 14.22 16.17
C VAL A 8 -2.91 12.99 15.33
N ILE A 9 -1.62 12.68 15.16
CA ILE A 9 -1.17 11.49 14.40
C ILE A 9 -1.66 10.22 15.09
N ASN A 10 -1.54 10.11 16.41
CA ASN A 10 -1.99 8.94 17.16
C ASN A 10 -3.51 8.75 17.06
N GLN A 11 -4.28 9.84 17.11
CA GLN A 11 -5.72 9.79 16.93
C GLN A 11 -6.11 9.31 15.52
N VAL A 12 -5.39 9.79 14.50
CA VAL A 12 -5.62 9.39 13.11
C VAL A 12 -5.21 7.94 12.88
N ASN A 13 -4.05 7.52 13.38
CA ASN A 13 -3.55 6.15 13.33
C ASN A 13 -4.51 5.16 13.98
N ALA A 14 -5.08 5.49 15.15
CA ALA A 14 -6.03 4.63 15.86
C ALA A 14 -7.34 4.43 15.08
N LYS A 15 -7.77 5.42 14.29
CA LYS A 15 -8.95 5.32 13.41
C LYS A 15 -8.65 4.58 12.10
N ALA A 16 -7.38 4.47 11.75
CA ALA A 16 -6.86 3.85 10.56
C ALA A 16 -6.42 2.40 10.78
N ASP A 17 -6.86 1.73 11.85
CA ASP A 17 -6.54 0.31 12.05
C ASP A 17 -7.46 -0.59 11.22
N TYR A 18 -6.87 -1.26 10.23
CA TYR A 18 -7.55 -2.17 9.32
C TYR A 18 -6.97 -3.60 9.34
N LYS A 19 -6.23 -4.02 10.39
CA LYS A 19 -5.73 -5.41 10.48
C LYS A 19 -6.85 -6.45 10.36
N HIS A 20 -7.99 -6.19 10.99
CA HIS A 20 -9.16 -7.07 10.93
C HIS A 20 -9.72 -7.26 9.51
N VAL A 21 -9.67 -6.22 8.67
CA VAL A 21 -10.10 -6.30 7.26
C VAL A 21 -9.14 -7.19 6.47
N ILE A 22 -7.84 -7.05 6.71
CA ILE A 22 -6.81 -7.91 6.10
C ILE A 22 -7.04 -9.38 6.50
N ASP A 23 -7.29 -9.65 7.78
CA ASP A 23 -7.56 -11.00 8.27
C ASP A 23 -8.80 -11.61 7.60
N GLU A 24 -9.88 -10.84 7.45
CA GLU A 24 -11.09 -11.27 6.75
C GLU A 24 -10.81 -11.59 5.27
N ILE A 25 -10.02 -10.75 4.59
CA ILE A 25 -9.59 -11.00 3.19
C ILE A 25 -8.82 -12.33 3.10
N ILE A 26 -7.93 -12.61 4.04
CA ILE A 26 -7.14 -13.85 4.06
C ILE A 26 -8.05 -15.07 4.26
N ILE A 27 -8.98 -15.01 5.21
CA ILE A 27 -9.90 -16.11 5.53
C ILE A 27 -10.85 -16.42 4.35
N THR A 28 -11.31 -15.38 3.66
CA THR A 28 -12.33 -15.51 2.59
C THR A 28 -11.73 -15.80 1.21
N SER A 29 -10.42 -15.57 1.03
CA SER A 29 -9.74 -15.84 -0.22
C SER A 29 -9.40 -17.33 -0.34
N ASN A 30 -9.77 -17.93 -1.47
CA ASN A 30 -9.61 -19.37 -1.72
C ASN A 30 -8.37 -19.74 -2.53
N SER A 31 -7.52 -18.76 -2.88
CA SER A 31 -6.24 -18.98 -3.55
C SER A 31 -5.28 -17.81 -3.30
N PRO A 32 -3.95 -18.05 -3.35
CA PRO A 32 -2.95 -16.98 -3.22
C PRO A 32 -3.16 -15.83 -4.19
N THR A 33 -3.52 -16.13 -5.45
CA THR A 33 -3.83 -15.13 -6.48
C THR A 33 -4.98 -14.23 -6.06
N LYS A 34 -6.06 -14.82 -5.55
CA LYS A 34 -7.24 -14.06 -5.12
C LYS A 34 -6.94 -13.21 -3.89
N THR A 35 -6.15 -13.74 -2.95
CA THR A 35 -5.68 -12.97 -1.78
C THR A 35 -4.92 -11.73 -2.21
N ILE A 36 -3.95 -11.86 -3.13
CA ILE A 36 -3.17 -10.73 -3.67
C ILE A 36 -4.11 -9.70 -4.31
N ILE A 37 -5.02 -10.12 -5.19
CA ILE A 37 -5.98 -9.22 -5.87
C ILE A 37 -6.83 -8.44 -4.85
N ASN A 38 -7.34 -9.14 -3.84
CA ASN A 38 -8.19 -8.53 -2.82
C ASN A 38 -7.42 -7.53 -1.94
N LEU A 39 -6.18 -7.86 -1.54
CA LEU A 39 -5.35 -6.96 -0.74
C LEU A 39 -4.97 -5.68 -1.49
N PHE A 40 -4.62 -5.77 -2.79
CA PHE A 40 -4.35 -4.59 -3.62
C PHE A 40 -5.62 -3.75 -3.86
N THR A 41 -6.77 -4.41 -4.06
CA THR A 41 -8.05 -3.71 -4.23
C THR A 41 -8.41 -2.94 -2.96
N PHE A 42 -8.32 -3.60 -1.81
CA PHE A 42 -8.52 -2.97 -0.51
C PHE A 42 -7.57 -1.79 -0.29
N LEU A 43 -6.28 -1.90 -0.64
CA LEU A 43 -5.34 -0.79 -0.52
C LEU A 43 -5.76 0.42 -1.36
N GLY A 44 -6.25 0.20 -2.59
CA GLY A 44 -6.74 1.27 -3.46
C GLY A 44 -7.95 1.99 -2.88
N GLU A 45 -8.90 1.24 -2.34
CA GLU A 45 -10.09 1.76 -1.66
C GLU A 45 -9.71 2.53 -0.39
N TYR A 46 -8.82 1.96 0.43
CA TYR A 46 -8.32 2.58 1.64
C TYR A 46 -7.66 3.92 1.36
N ILE A 47 -6.79 4.00 0.34
CA ILE A 47 -6.16 5.26 -0.07
C ILE A 47 -7.24 6.26 -0.48
N MET A 48 -8.17 5.88 -1.35
CA MET A 48 -9.25 6.77 -1.80
C MET A 48 -10.05 7.37 -0.64
N GLU A 49 -10.40 6.56 0.37
CA GLU A 49 -11.19 6.99 1.53
C GLU A 49 -10.40 7.84 2.52
N ASN A 50 -9.11 7.56 2.71
CA ASN A 50 -8.30 8.14 3.78
C ASN A 50 -7.25 9.16 3.30
N LEU A 51 -7.19 9.43 2.01
CA LEU A 51 -6.17 10.31 1.42
C LEU A 51 -6.13 11.70 2.06
N SER A 52 -7.30 12.34 2.17
CA SER A 52 -7.43 13.73 2.62
C SER A 52 -7.10 13.91 4.11
N THR A 53 -7.07 12.82 4.87
CA THR A 53 -6.80 12.79 6.31
C THR A 53 -5.44 12.16 6.57
N VAL A 54 -5.37 10.83 6.54
CA VAL A 54 -4.17 10.03 6.85
C VAL A 54 -3.06 10.35 5.86
N GLY A 55 -3.35 10.29 4.56
CA GLY A 55 -2.35 10.46 3.50
C GLY A 55 -1.69 11.84 3.52
N LYS A 56 -2.50 12.91 3.65
CA LYS A 56 -1.99 14.29 3.73
C LYS A 56 -1.12 14.51 4.97
N ILE A 57 -1.55 14.02 6.14
CA ILE A 57 -0.80 14.16 7.39
C ILE A 57 0.53 13.42 7.31
N GLN A 58 0.54 12.18 6.81
CA GLN A 58 1.76 11.39 6.64
C GLN A 58 2.74 12.04 5.66
N PHE A 59 2.25 12.59 4.55
CA PHE A 59 3.08 13.31 3.58
C PHE A 59 3.76 14.54 4.20
N GLU A 60 3.00 15.39 4.88
CA GLU A 60 3.54 16.59 5.54
C GLU A 60 4.51 16.23 6.67
N LEU A 61 4.20 15.17 7.43
CA LEU A 61 5.11 14.66 8.45
C LEU A 61 6.43 14.18 7.85
N THR A 62 6.38 13.50 6.70
CA THR A 62 7.58 13.04 5.99
C THR A 62 8.46 14.23 5.61
N ILE A 63 7.87 15.29 5.05
CA ILE A 63 8.58 16.53 4.72
C ILE A 63 9.17 17.19 5.98
N LEU A 64 8.40 17.27 7.05
CA LEU A 64 8.83 17.87 8.31
C LEU A 64 10.04 17.12 8.89
N CYS A 65 9.96 15.80 8.95
CA CYS A 65 11.02 14.95 9.47
C CYS A 65 12.28 15.02 8.60
N ALA A 66 12.14 15.01 7.27
CA ALA A 66 13.25 15.11 6.33
C ALA A 66 14.03 16.44 6.46
N ASN A 67 13.31 17.54 6.71
CA ASN A 67 13.92 18.87 6.85
C ASN A 67 14.37 19.20 8.29
N HIS A 68 13.91 18.44 9.29
CA HIS A 68 14.21 18.68 10.71
C HIS A 68 14.52 17.36 11.45
N PRO A 69 15.70 16.75 11.22
CA PRO A 69 16.06 15.45 11.80
C PRO A 69 16.07 15.44 13.35
N ASP A 70 16.43 16.55 13.99
CA ASP A 70 16.37 16.66 15.46
C ASP A 70 14.93 16.54 15.98
N ARG A 71 13.97 17.07 15.23
CA ARG A 71 12.53 16.97 15.56
C ARG A 71 11.97 15.60 15.20
N GLN A 72 12.46 14.99 14.12
CA GLN A 72 12.08 13.64 13.72
C GLN A 72 12.23 12.65 14.87
N LYS A 73 13.38 12.65 15.55
CA LYS A 73 13.62 11.72 16.67
C LYS A 73 12.58 11.86 17.78
N LYS A 74 12.22 13.10 18.15
CA LYS A 74 11.22 13.38 19.18
C LYS A 74 9.80 13.01 18.72
N ILE A 75 9.47 13.23 17.46
CA ILE A 75 8.12 12.95 16.94
C ILE A 75 7.94 11.44 16.77
N LEU A 76 8.86 10.77 16.08
CA LEU A 76 8.77 9.33 15.81
C LEU A 76 8.79 8.49 17.10
N SER A 77 9.56 8.88 18.13
CA SER A 77 9.60 8.12 19.39
C SER A 77 8.30 8.17 20.19
N ASN A 78 7.36 9.05 19.84
CA ASN A 78 6.10 9.25 20.57
C ASN A 78 4.86 8.95 19.71
N ILE A 79 5.03 8.61 18.43
CA ILE A 79 3.94 8.13 17.59
C ILE A 79 3.68 6.66 17.93
N ALA A 80 2.42 6.33 18.22
CA ALA A 80 1.94 4.97 18.24
C ALA A 80 2.00 4.43 16.82
N GLU A 81 2.92 3.49 16.58
CA GLU A 81 3.10 2.86 15.29
C GLU A 81 1.82 2.11 14.91
N ASN A 82 1.19 2.52 13.80
CA ASN A 82 0.15 1.73 13.17
C ASN A 82 0.85 0.75 12.23
N GLU A 83 0.96 -0.49 12.66
CA GLU A 83 1.59 -1.57 11.91
C GLU A 83 0.71 -2.12 10.78
N SER A 84 -0.52 -1.62 10.58
CA SER A 84 -1.47 -2.21 9.62
C SER A 84 -0.97 -2.12 8.17
N GLY A 85 -0.19 -1.08 7.84
CA GLY A 85 0.51 -0.99 6.54
C GLY A 85 1.62 -2.03 6.39
N GLN A 86 2.44 -2.23 7.42
CA GLN A 86 3.47 -3.26 7.43
C GLN A 86 2.85 -4.66 7.38
N TYR A 87 1.76 -4.87 8.11
CA TYR A 87 0.99 -6.11 8.14
C TYR A 87 0.42 -6.42 6.75
N LEU A 88 -0.18 -5.44 6.06
CA LEU A 88 -0.65 -5.61 4.68
C LEU A 88 0.47 -6.10 3.75
N MET A 89 1.64 -5.45 3.79
CA MET A 89 2.78 -5.84 2.97
C MET A 89 3.30 -7.23 3.32
N GLN A 90 3.36 -7.58 4.60
CA GLN A 90 3.72 -8.92 5.06
C GLN A 90 2.75 -9.98 4.51
N GLN A 91 1.45 -9.70 4.51
CA GLN A 91 0.45 -10.64 4.02
C GLN A 91 0.48 -10.80 2.50
N ILE A 92 0.74 -9.73 1.74
CA ILE A 92 0.99 -9.84 0.29
C ILE A 92 2.20 -10.75 0.03
N LEU A 93 3.31 -10.53 0.71
CA LEU A 93 4.52 -11.36 0.55
C LEU A 93 4.29 -12.80 1.00
N HIS A 94 3.52 -13.00 2.06
CA HIS A 94 3.15 -14.34 2.53
C HIS A 94 2.37 -15.10 1.46
N SER A 95 1.33 -14.49 0.87
CA SER A 95 0.57 -15.10 -0.22
C SER A 95 1.42 -15.38 -1.46
N ILE A 96 2.39 -14.50 -1.78
CA ILE A 96 3.35 -14.76 -2.85
C ILE A 96 4.16 -16.03 -2.56
N HIS A 97 4.74 -16.14 -1.36
CA HIS A 97 5.53 -17.32 -0.97
C HIS A 97 4.70 -18.60 -0.92
N GLU A 98 3.46 -18.52 -0.45
CA GLU A 98 2.50 -19.62 -0.47
C GLU A 98 2.23 -20.09 -1.91
N GLY A 99 1.91 -19.17 -2.83
CA GLY A 99 1.65 -19.51 -4.22
C GLY A 99 2.85 -20.10 -4.95
N ILE A 100 4.07 -19.69 -4.61
CA ILE A 100 5.31 -20.31 -5.12
C ILE A 100 5.45 -21.73 -4.57
N SER A 101 5.20 -21.92 -3.27
CA SER A 101 5.33 -23.22 -2.60
C SER A 101 4.31 -24.24 -3.12
N LEU A 102 3.11 -23.77 -3.46
CA LEU A 102 2.04 -24.57 -4.07
C LEU A 102 2.26 -24.80 -5.59
N GLY A 103 3.23 -24.11 -6.20
CA GLY A 103 3.51 -24.21 -7.63
C GLY A 103 2.55 -23.43 -8.54
N CYS A 104 1.72 -22.55 -7.97
CA CYS A 104 0.84 -21.63 -8.69
C CYS A 104 1.63 -20.52 -9.40
N PHE A 105 2.73 -20.07 -8.78
CA PHE A 105 3.59 -19.01 -9.29
C PHE A 105 4.97 -19.52 -9.68
N GLN A 106 5.51 -18.96 -10.77
CA GLN A 106 6.88 -19.18 -11.23
C GLN A 106 7.50 -17.82 -11.56
N PRO A 107 8.04 -17.11 -10.54
CA PRO A 107 8.47 -15.72 -10.70
C PRO A 107 9.52 -15.55 -11.81
N GLU A 108 9.30 -14.57 -12.68
CA GLU A 108 10.23 -14.20 -13.74
C GLU A 108 11.41 -13.37 -13.21
N ILE A 109 11.23 -12.76 -12.03
CA ILE A 109 12.23 -11.95 -11.34
C ILE A 109 12.42 -12.43 -9.90
N SER A 110 13.50 -11.98 -9.25
CA SER A 110 13.70 -12.28 -7.82
C SER A 110 12.60 -11.66 -6.95
N ILE A 111 12.26 -12.34 -5.86
CA ILE A 111 11.28 -11.84 -4.89
C ILE A 111 11.72 -10.53 -4.25
N GLU A 112 13.03 -10.34 -4.08
CA GLU A 112 13.60 -9.08 -3.61
C GLU A 112 13.26 -7.93 -4.59
N ASN A 113 13.55 -8.10 -5.88
CA ASN A 113 13.25 -7.08 -6.89
C ASN A 113 11.74 -6.81 -7.01
N LEU A 114 10.92 -7.86 -6.94
CA LEU A 114 9.47 -7.73 -6.95
C LEU A 114 8.98 -6.94 -5.73
N SER A 115 9.52 -7.23 -4.54
CA SER A 115 9.19 -6.52 -3.30
C SER A 115 9.56 -5.04 -3.38
N THR A 116 10.77 -4.73 -3.86
CA THR A 116 11.22 -3.35 -4.08
C THR A 116 10.34 -2.63 -5.10
N PHE A 117 9.97 -3.30 -6.20
CA PHE A 117 9.06 -2.75 -7.21
C PHE A 117 7.69 -2.43 -6.62
N MET A 118 7.10 -3.33 -5.82
CA MET A 118 5.83 -3.08 -5.14
C MET A 118 5.91 -1.88 -4.20
N MET A 119 6.88 -1.87 -3.29
CA MET A 119 7.03 -0.80 -2.29
C MET A 119 7.21 0.57 -2.96
N THR A 120 8.16 0.68 -3.90
CA THR A 120 8.43 1.95 -4.59
C THR A 120 7.27 2.42 -5.44
N SER A 121 6.51 1.51 -6.04
CA SER A 121 5.31 1.84 -6.82
C SER A 121 4.16 2.32 -5.93
N ILE A 122 3.91 1.65 -4.80
CA ILE A 122 2.89 2.07 -3.82
C ILE A 122 3.23 3.46 -3.29
N ASP A 123 4.47 3.69 -2.84
CA ASP A 123 4.92 4.98 -2.33
C ASP A 123 4.77 6.09 -3.37
N GLY A 124 5.16 5.82 -4.63
CA GLY A 124 5.01 6.76 -5.73
C GLY A 124 3.54 7.10 -6.01
N ILE A 125 2.66 6.09 -6.03
CA ILE A 125 1.22 6.28 -6.26
C ILE A 125 0.61 7.11 -5.14
N VAL A 126 0.84 6.75 -3.88
CA VAL A 126 0.32 7.50 -2.72
C VAL A 126 0.80 8.95 -2.77
N ARG A 127 2.09 9.18 -2.99
CA ARG A 127 2.68 10.52 -3.09
C ARG A 127 2.00 11.34 -4.19
N ASP A 128 1.90 10.81 -5.40
CA ASP A 128 1.43 11.58 -6.55
C ASP A 128 -0.09 11.83 -6.48
N VAL A 129 -0.85 10.89 -5.93
CA VAL A 129 -2.27 11.08 -5.59
C VAL A 129 -2.44 12.20 -4.55
N VAL A 130 -1.65 12.21 -3.48
CA VAL A 130 -1.66 13.29 -2.47
C VAL A 130 -1.33 14.64 -3.13
N LEU A 131 -0.25 14.71 -3.91
CA LEU A 131 0.16 15.93 -4.61
C LEU A 131 -0.94 16.48 -5.53
N GLN A 132 -1.62 15.61 -6.28
CA GLN A 132 -2.70 16.04 -7.15
C GLN A 132 -3.94 16.48 -6.37
N LYS A 133 -4.48 15.63 -5.51
CA LYS A 133 -5.80 15.86 -4.90
C LYS A 133 -5.76 16.82 -3.70
N CYS A 134 -4.62 16.92 -3.00
CA CYS A 134 -4.49 17.76 -1.81
C CYS A 134 -3.75 19.09 -2.07
N TYR A 135 -2.90 19.16 -3.10
CA TYR A 135 -2.06 20.33 -3.40
C TYR A 135 -2.26 20.90 -4.82
N GLY A 136 -3.09 20.27 -5.65
CA GLY A 136 -3.38 20.74 -7.00
C GLY A 136 -2.21 20.62 -7.98
N VAL A 137 -1.18 19.83 -7.65
CA VAL A 137 -0.07 19.54 -8.57
C VAL A 137 -0.60 18.66 -9.71
N PHE A 138 -0.08 18.83 -10.94
CA PHE A 138 -0.57 18.06 -12.10
C PHE A 138 -2.04 18.31 -12.48
N SER A 139 -2.60 19.49 -12.16
CA SER A 139 -3.99 19.86 -12.44
C SER A 139 -4.31 20.14 -13.92
N ASN A 140 -3.49 19.66 -14.86
CA ASN A 140 -3.89 19.59 -16.26
C ASN A 140 -4.84 18.41 -16.44
N ASP A 141 -6.02 18.65 -17.04
CA ASP A 141 -7.14 17.71 -17.21
C ASP A 141 -6.81 16.38 -17.92
N GLN A 142 -5.58 16.17 -18.38
CA GLN A 142 -5.16 15.01 -19.15
C GLN A 142 -4.77 13.80 -18.31
N VAL A 143 -4.39 13.97 -17.03
CA VAL A 143 -3.97 12.86 -16.16
C VAL A 143 -4.67 12.99 -14.81
N GLN A 144 -5.65 12.13 -14.56
CA GLN A 144 -6.30 12.00 -13.24
C GLN A 144 -5.82 10.71 -12.58
N PHE A 145 -5.24 10.84 -11.39
CA PHE A 145 -4.84 9.69 -10.58
C PHE A 145 -6.08 9.09 -9.92
N ASP A 146 -6.42 7.88 -10.35
CA ASP A 146 -7.47 7.03 -9.80
C ASP A 146 -6.78 5.93 -8.99
N GLU A 147 -6.92 5.97 -7.68
CA GLU A 147 -6.23 5.12 -6.71
C GLU A 147 -6.54 3.65 -6.91
N ILE A 148 -7.82 3.33 -7.12
CA ILE A 148 -8.30 1.97 -7.34
C ILE A 148 -7.72 1.43 -8.65
N ARG A 149 -7.78 2.22 -9.73
CA ARG A 149 -7.25 1.83 -11.03
C ARG A 149 -5.73 1.64 -10.98
N LEU A 150 -5.00 2.53 -10.31
CA LEU A 150 -3.55 2.44 -10.17
C LEU A 150 -3.13 1.22 -9.36
N MET A 151 -3.81 0.93 -8.24
CA MET A 151 -3.55 -0.29 -7.46
C MET A 151 -3.90 -1.55 -8.23
N LYS A 152 -5.00 -1.57 -9.00
CA LYS A 152 -5.35 -2.68 -9.89
C LYS A 152 -4.29 -2.88 -10.98
N THR A 153 -3.79 -1.81 -11.58
CA THR A 153 -2.70 -1.88 -12.57
C THR A 153 -1.43 -2.45 -11.94
N LEU A 154 -1.05 -1.97 -10.76
CA LEU A 154 0.11 -2.51 -10.04
C LEU A 154 -0.07 -3.99 -9.69
N CYS A 155 -1.25 -4.39 -9.21
CA CYS A 155 -1.57 -5.79 -8.95
C CYS A 155 -1.41 -6.66 -10.20
N LYS A 156 -1.94 -6.22 -11.34
CA LYS A 156 -1.77 -6.93 -12.62
C LYS A 156 -0.30 -7.07 -13.00
N SER A 157 0.50 -6.01 -12.84
CA SER A 157 1.95 -6.07 -13.07
C SER A 157 2.65 -7.06 -12.14
N VAL A 158 2.30 -7.08 -10.86
CA VAL A 158 2.84 -8.03 -9.87
C VAL A 158 2.51 -9.46 -10.25
N LEU A 159 1.24 -9.75 -10.57
CA LEU A 159 0.81 -11.09 -10.98
C LEU A 159 1.48 -11.56 -12.28
N LEU A 160 1.69 -10.64 -13.24
CA LEU A 160 2.42 -10.95 -14.46
C LEU A 160 3.88 -11.33 -14.15
N LEU A 161 4.56 -10.55 -13.30
CA LEU A 161 5.96 -10.80 -12.90
C LEU A 161 6.12 -12.05 -12.01
N LEU A 162 5.06 -12.45 -11.31
CA LEU A 162 5.02 -13.71 -10.57
C LEU A 162 4.90 -14.93 -11.48
N GLY A 163 4.44 -14.75 -12.72
CA GLY A 163 4.19 -15.81 -13.68
C GLY A 163 3.09 -16.78 -13.23
N THR A 164 2.40 -17.39 -14.19
CA THR A 164 1.56 -18.57 -13.92
C THR A 164 2.18 -19.78 -14.60
N LYS A 165 2.10 -20.93 -13.94
CA LYS A 165 2.54 -22.18 -14.55
C LYS A 165 1.53 -22.57 -15.63
N GLU A 166 2.01 -22.96 -16.83
CA GLU A 166 1.16 -23.39 -17.95
C GLU A 166 0.11 -24.42 -17.50
N GLY A 167 -1.17 -24.05 -17.55
CA GLY A 167 -2.29 -24.94 -17.19
C GLY A 167 -3.44 -24.30 -16.41
N GLU A 168 -3.25 -23.11 -15.80
CA GLU A 168 -4.32 -22.36 -15.14
C GLU A 168 -4.79 -21.17 -16.00
N ASP A 169 -6.10 -21.10 -16.20
CA ASP A 169 -6.83 -20.18 -17.06
C ASP A 169 -6.50 -18.70 -16.77
N THR A 170 -5.90 -18.01 -17.74
CA THR A 170 -5.56 -16.58 -17.66
C THR A 170 -6.76 -15.69 -18.02
N SER A 171 -7.96 -16.08 -17.62
CA SER A 171 -9.17 -15.28 -17.81
C SER A 171 -9.29 -14.24 -16.69
N TRP A 172 -8.55 -13.13 -16.81
CA TRP A 172 -8.61 -11.97 -15.90
C TRP A 172 -9.30 -10.75 -16.54
N GLU A 173 -10.27 -11.00 -17.43
CA GLU A 173 -11.14 -9.96 -18.01
C GLU A 173 -12.38 -9.69 -17.14
#